data_AF-A0A2W4D0A3-F1
#
_entry.id   AF-A0A2W4D0A3-F1
#
_cell.length_a   1.000
_cell.length_b   1.000
_cell.length_c   1.000
_cell.angle_alpha   90.00
_cell.angle_beta   90.00
_cell.angle_gamma   90.00
#
_symmetry.space_group_name_H-M   'P 1'
#
loop_
_entity.id
_entity.type
_entity.pdbx_description
1 polymer ?
#
loop_
_entity_poly.entity_id
_entity_poly.type
_entity_poly.pdbx_seq_one_letter_code
_entity_poly.pdbx_strand_id
1 'polypeptide(L)'
;MLDTKYRRQLRNDNLDNDFLALAGFHAKTVQNAEDPSQSPDDNDTDRALAHAIEEERSARAAIIRFEPSSRVEAQTKLLYLVFFLASTKASLDSSEMTAVMASISHLQN
;
A
#
# COMPACT_ATOMS: atom_id res chain seq x y z
N MET A 1 22.78 17.70 -1.98
CA MET A 1 21.45 17.98 -1.42
C MET A 1 20.44 17.67 -2.52
N LEU A 2 19.98 16.41 -2.59
CA LEU A 2 19.02 15.98 -3.62
C LEU A 2 17.62 16.36 -3.14
N ASP A 3 16.98 17.21 -3.93
CA ASP A 3 15.69 17.84 -3.70
C ASP A 3 14.60 16.78 -3.44
N THR A 4 13.87 16.93 -2.33
CA THR A 4 12.79 16.05 -1.88
C THR A 4 11.70 15.86 -2.93
N LYS A 5 11.60 16.79 -3.88
CA LYS A 5 10.74 16.69 -5.06
C LYS A 5 11.15 15.55 -6.01
N TYR A 6 12.45 15.41 -6.28
CA TYR A 6 12.98 14.32 -7.11
C TYR A 6 12.82 12.94 -6.44
N ARG A 7 12.90 12.87 -5.11
CA ARG A 7 12.58 11.65 -4.37
C ARG A 7 11.11 11.26 -4.48
N ARG A 8 10.17 12.21 -4.38
CA ARG A 8 8.73 11.94 -4.58
C ARG A 8 8.43 11.46 -5.99
N GLN A 9 9.06 12.06 -6.99
CA GLN A 9 8.82 11.74 -8.39
C GLN A 9 9.37 10.37 -8.77
N LEU A 10 10.59 10.02 -8.34
CA LEU A 10 11.13 8.67 -8.45
C LEU A 10 10.39 7.64 -7.56
N ARG A 11 9.74 8.06 -6.46
CA ARG A 11 8.89 7.20 -5.64
C ARG A 11 7.61 6.85 -6.40
N ASN A 12 6.96 7.81 -7.05
CA ASN A 12 5.71 7.56 -7.78
C ASN A 12 5.95 6.70 -9.03
N ASP A 13 6.97 7.00 -9.86
CA ASP A 13 7.18 6.29 -11.13
C ASP A 13 7.60 4.81 -10.95
N ASN A 14 8.23 4.46 -9.81
CA ASN A 14 8.62 3.08 -9.48
C ASN A 14 7.58 2.32 -8.65
N LEU A 15 6.77 3.00 -7.82
CA LEU A 15 5.73 2.33 -7.04
C LEU A 15 4.60 1.83 -7.92
N ASP A 16 4.30 2.53 -9.02
CA ASP A 16 3.17 2.18 -9.89
C ASP A 16 3.47 0.95 -10.78
N ASN A 17 4.75 0.60 -10.99
CA ASN A 17 5.17 -0.48 -11.89
C ASN A 17 5.79 -1.71 -11.21
N ASP A 18 6.10 -1.65 -9.91
CA ASP A 18 6.69 -2.77 -9.15
C ASP A 18 5.85 -3.08 -7.92
N PHE A 19 5.15 -4.23 -7.96
CA PHE A 19 4.31 -4.68 -6.86
C PHE A 19 5.06 -4.77 -5.53
N LEU A 20 6.33 -5.21 -5.53
CA LEU A 20 7.08 -5.39 -4.29
C LEU A 20 7.50 -4.06 -3.68
N ALA A 21 7.82 -3.07 -4.51
CA ALA A 21 8.05 -1.71 -4.04
C ALA A 21 6.79 -1.12 -3.40
N LEU A 22 5.62 -1.34 -4.03
CA LEU A 22 4.33 -0.88 -3.52
C LEU A 22 3.94 -1.57 -2.20
N ALA A 23 4.08 -2.90 -2.14
CA ALA A 23 3.84 -3.69 -0.94
C ALA A 23 4.78 -3.27 0.20
N GLY A 24 6.06 -3.02 -0.09
CA GLY A 24 7.03 -2.54 0.88
C GLY A 24 6.70 -1.15 1.42
N PHE A 25 6.24 -0.24 0.55
CA PHE A 25 5.76 1.09 0.97
C PHE A 25 4.53 0.98 1.88
N HIS A 26 3.54 0.18 1.50
CA HIS A 26 2.35 -0.04 2.32
C HIS A 26 2.68 -0.69 3.68
N ALA A 27 3.55 -1.69 3.72
CA ALA A 27 3.98 -2.30 4.99
C ALA A 27 4.62 -1.26 5.93
N LYS A 28 5.41 -0.33 5.38
CA LYS A 28 5.99 0.77 6.15
C LYS A 28 4.93 1.75 6.66
N THR A 29 3.91 2.09 5.86
CA THR A 29 2.83 2.98 6.32
C THR A 29 1.99 2.34 7.42
N VAL A 30 1.74 1.03 7.34
CA VAL A 30 1.07 0.26 8.41
C VAL A 30 1.89 0.30 9.69
N GLN A 31 3.21 0.04 9.62
CA GLN A 31 4.09 0.12 10.78
C GLN A 31 4.08 1.51 11.43
N ASN A 32 4.10 2.58 10.62
CA ASN A 32 4.04 3.95 11.12
C ASN A 32 2.69 4.30 11.78
N ALA A 33 1.59 3.67 11.32
CA ALA A 33 0.28 3.85 11.93
C ALA A 33 0.14 3.09 13.26
N GLU A 34 0.84 1.97 13.41
CA GLU A 34 0.88 1.19 14.67
C GLU A 34 1.78 1.83 15.73
N ASP A 35 2.82 2.56 15.33
CA ASP A 35 3.73 3.30 16.23
C ASP A 35 3.92 4.76 15.80
N PRO A 36 2.92 5.63 16.05
CA PRO A 36 2.97 7.05 15.67
C PRO A 36 4.02 7.85 16.46
N SER A 37 4.62 7.27 17.51
CA SER A 37 5.62 7.94 18.38
C SER A 37 7.01 8.12 17.72
N GLN A 38 7.24 7.51 16.55
CA GLN A 38 8.49 7.68 15.80
C GLN A 38 8.53 8.94 14.92
N SER A 39 7.50 9.79 14.97
CA SER A 39 7.51 11.10 14.32
C SER A 39 8.38 12.08 15.13
N PRO A 40 9.40 12.73 14.53
CA PRO A 40 10.34 13.59 15.25
C PRO A 40 9.76 14.93 15.74
N ASP A 41 8.45 15.16 15.61
CA ASP A 41 7.79 16.43 15.96
C ASP A 41 6.71 16.18 17.03
N ASP A 42 7.11 16.40 18.28
CA ASP A 42 6.42 15.99 19.53
C ASP A 42 5.16 16.83 19.87
N ASN A 43 4.58 17.54 18.91
CA ASN A 43 3.51 18.51 19.17
C ASN A 43 2.17 18.21 18.48
N ASP A 44 2.03 17.12 17.71
CA ASP A 44 0.74 16.79 17.12
C ASP A 44 0.58 15.30 16.75
N THR A 45 0.63 14.43 17.77
CA THR A 45 0.46 12.98 17.62
C THR A 45 -0.82 12.60 16.87
N ASP A 46 -1.91 13.35 17.08
CA ASP A 46 -3.19 13.13 16.39
C ASP A 46 -3.10 13.44 14.90
N ARG A 47 -2.40 14.53 14.54
CA ARG A 47 -2.14 14.87 13.12
C ARG A 47 -1.21 13.85 12.46
N ALA A 48 -0.19 13.38 13.17
CA ALA A 48 0.72 12.35 12.69
C ALA A 48 -0.01 11.02 12.44
N LEU A 49 -0.90 10.62 13.36
CA LEU A 49 -1.75 9.44 13.22
C LEU A 49 -2.73 9.59 12.05
N ALA A 50 -3.41 10.72 11.93
CA ALA A 50 -4.33 10.98 10.82
C ALA A 50 -3.61 10.93 9.46
N HIS A 51 -2.39 11.46 9.38
CA HIS A 51 -1.56 11.37 8.19
C HIS A 51 -1.15 9.92 7.87
N ALA A 52 -0.73 9.14 8.88
CA ALA A 52 -0.35 7.74 8.69
C ALA A 52 -1.52 6.87 8.20
N ILE A 53 -2.73 7.10 8.73
CA ILE A 53 -3.95 6.42 8.29
C ILE A 53 -4.29 6.77 6.83
N GLU A 54 -4.16 8.04 6.44
CA GLU A 54 -4.43 8.45 5.05
C GLU A 54 -3.40 7.88 4.08
N GLU A 55 -2.11 7.86 4.46
CA GLU A 55 -1.07 7.20 3.67
C GLU A 55 -1.31 5.70 3.50
N GLU A 56 -1.73 4.99 4.56
CA GLU A 56 -2.12 3.57 4.47
C GLU A 56 -3.29 3.37 3.53
N ARG A 57 -4.36 4.17 3.64
CA ARG A 57 -5.54 4.05 2.77
C ARG A 57 -5.18 4.27 1.31
N SER A 58 -4.35 5.28 1.03
CA SER A 58 -3.88 5.57 -0.32
C SER A 58 -3.06 4.41 -0.89
N ALA A 59 -2.12 3.88 -0.11
CA ALA A 59 -1.30 2.74 -0.50
C ALA A 59 -2.13 1.46 -0.67
N ARG A 60 -3.15 1.22 0.19
CA ARG A 60 -4.04 0.07 0.09
C ARG A 60 -4.87 0.14 -1.18
N ALA A 61 -5.41 1.31 -1.50
CA ALA A 61 -6.14 1.53 -2.74
C ALA A 61 -5.28 1.27 -3.98
N ALA A 62 -4.01 1.70 -3.95
CA ALA A 62 -3.05 1.40 -5.01
C ALA A 62 -2.80 -0.12 -5.15
N ILE A 63 -2.58 -0.84 -4.04
CA ILE A 63 -2.41 -2.30 -4.05
C ILE A 63 -3.65 -3.00 -4.61
N ILE A 64 -4.86 -2.59 -4.18
CA ILE A 64 -6.12 -3.17 -4.67
C ILE A 64 -6.24 -3.00 -6.17
N ARG A 65 -5.90 -1.83 -6.71
CA ARG A 65 -6.03 -1.51 -8.14
C ARG A 65 -4.85 -1.95 -9.00
N PHE A 66 -3.71 -2.28 -8.39
CA PHE A 66 -2.51 -2.69 -9.10
C PHE A 66 -2.82 -3.86 -10.05
N GLU A 67 -2.57 -3.68 -11.35
CA GLU A 67 -2.79 -4.72 -12.37
C GLU A 67 -1.51 -5.55 -12.55
N PRO A 68 -1.47 -6.81 -12.10
CA PRO A 68 -0.27 -7.61 -12.23
C PRO A 68 0.04 -7.92 -13.70
N SER A 69 1.32 -7.93 -14.04
CA SER A 69 1.82 -8.24 -15.38
C SER A 69 1.89 -9.75 -15.66
N SER A 70 1.85 -10.57 -14.60
CA SER A 70 2.00 -12.03 -14.70
C SER A 70 1.17 -12.77 -13.64
N ARG A 71 0.92 -14.06 -13.89
CA ARG A 71 0.25 -14.95 -12.92
C ARG A 71 1.01 -15.05 -11.59
N VAL A 72 2.35 -15.03 -11.64
CA VAL A 72 3.19 -15.05 -10.43
C VAL A 72 2.96 -13.78 -9.62
N GLU A 73 2.97 -12.61 -10.27
CA GLU A 73 2.74 -11.34 -9.60
C GLU A 73 1.32 -11.23 -9.02
N ALA A 74 0.32 -11.77 -9.72
CA ALA A 74 -1.04 -11.87 -9.19
C ALA A 74 -1.13 -12.75 -7.95
N GLN A 75 -0.43 -13.90 -7.94
CA GLN A 75 -0.34 -14.76 -6.75
C GLN A 75 0.36 -14.04 -5.59
N THR A 76 1.46 -13.33 -5.87
CA THR A 76 2.18 -12.53 -4.86
C THR A 76 1.27 -11.43 -4.28
N LYS A 77 0.51 -10.73 -5.12
CA LYS A 77 -0.49 -9.75 -4.69
C LYS A 77 -1.54 -10.34 -3.75
N LEU A 78 -2.12 -11.48 -4.12
CA LEU A 78 -3.14 -12.15 -3.31
C LEU A 78 -2.56 -12.64 -1.97
N LEU A 79 -1.37 -13.25 -1.98
CA LEU A 79 -0.69 -13.68 -0.75
C LEU A 79 -0.40 -12.51 0.18
N TYR A 80 0.08 -11.41 -0.36
CA TYR A 80 0.33 -10.19 0.41
C TYR A 80 -0.95 -9.64 1.04
N LEU A 81 -2.04 -9.52 0.26
CA LEU A 81 -3.33 -9.05 0.77
C LEU A 81 -3.85 -9.95 1.91
N VAL A 82 -3.79 -11.28 1.74
CA VAL A 82 -4.20 -12.22 2.79
C VAL A 82 -3.34 -12.04 4.05
N PHE A 83 -2.02 -11.94 3.90
CA PHE A 83 -1.11 -11.71 5.02
C PHE A 83 -1.43 -10.40 5.74
N PHE A 84 -1.60 -9.31 5.00
CA PHE A 84 -1.96 -8.01 5.55
C PHE A 84 -3.25 -8.08 6.35
N LEU A 85 -4.35 -8.56 5.76
CA LEU A 85 -5.66 -8.65 6.41
C LEU A 85 -5.59 -9.47 7.69
N ALA A 86 -4.86 -10.59 7.69
CA ALA A 86 -4.66 -11.42 8.87
C ALA A 86 -3.85 -10.69 9.95
N SER A 87 -2.76 -10.00 9.57
CA SER A 87 -1.86 -9.32 10.50
C SER A 87 -2.50 -8.11 11.20
N THR A 88 -3.33 -7.35 10.48
CA THR A 88 -3.99 -6.14 10.99
C THR A 88 -5.42 -6.40 11.46
N LYS A 89 -5.91 -7.64 11.33
CA LYS A 89 -7.32 -8.02 11.54
C LYS A 89 -8.30 -7.17 10.72
N ALA A 90 -7.84 -6.65 9.59
CA ALA A 90 -8.67 -5.89 8.66
C ALA A 90 -9.50 -6.82 7.77
N SER A 91 -10.50 -6.26 7.10
CA SER A 91 -11.33 -6.95 6.12
C SER A 91 -11.49 -6.10 4.88
N LEU A 92 -11.61 -6.73 3.71
CA LEU A 92 -12.03 -6.04 2.49
C LEU A 92 -13.55 -5.99 2.43
N ASP A 93 -14.10 -4.84 2.04
CA ASP A 93 -15.51 -4.76 1.69
C ASP A 93 -15.80 -5.35 0.29
N SER A 94 -17.08 -5.45 -0.07
CA SER A 94 -17.50 -6.01 -1.37
C SER A 94 -16.95 -5.23 -2.57
N SER A 95 -16.77 -3.92 -2.45
CA SER A 95 -16.22 -3.07 -3.51
C SER A 95 -14.71 -3.30 -3.66
N GLU A 96 -13.99 -3.35 -2.54
CA GLU A 96 -12.55 -3.65 -2.52
C GLU A 96 -12.29 -5.06 -3.08
N MET A 97 -13.06 -6.07 -2.67
CA MET A 97 -12.96 -7.43 -3.21
C MET A 97 -13.23 -7.47 -4.72
N THR A 98 -14.27 -6.76 -5.18
CA THR A 98 -14.58 -6.65 -6.61
C THR A 98 -13.43 -6.02 -7.39
N ALA A 99 -12.82 -4.97 -6.85
CA ALA A 99 -11.67 -4.31 -7.46
C ALA A 99 -10.43 -5.23 -7.52
N VAL A 100 -10.17 -6.02 -6.46
CA VAL A 100 -9.11 -7.04 -6.47
C VAL A 100 -9.36 -8.04 -7.60
N MET A 101 -10.57 -8.59 -7.71
CA MET A 101 -10.89 -9.57 -8.76
C MET A 101 -10.79 -8.97 -10.16
N ALA A 102 -11.26 -7.75 -10.36
CA ALA A 102 -11.15 -7.04 -11.63
C ALA A 102 -9.68 -6.86 -12.04
N SER A 103 -8.82 -6.46 -11.11
CA SER A 103 -7.38 -6.19 -11.36
C SER A 103 -6.56 -7.42 -11.78
N ILE A 104 -7.09 -8.64 -11.64
CA ILE A 104 -6.39 -9.88 -12.03
C ILE A 104 -7.12 -10.65 -13.15
N SER A 105 -8.31 -10.19 -13.55
CA SER A 105 -9.18 -10.90 -14.49
C SER A 105 -8.56 -11.05 -15.89
N HIS A 106 -7.73 -10.09 -16.31
CA HIS A 106 -7.05 -10.11 -17.61
C HIS A 106 -6.04 -11.26 -17.76
N LEU A 107 -5.60 -11.86 -16.65
CA LEU A 107 -4.62 -12.97 -16.63
C LEU A 107 -5.26 -14.36 -16.68
N GLN A 108 -6.59 -14.44 -16.70
CA GLN A 108 -7.35 -15.70 -16.72
C GLN A 108 -7.54 -16.30 -18.13
N ASN A 109 -7.01 -15.63 -19.16
CA ASN A 109 -6.93 -16.16 -20.52
C ASN A 109 -5.74 -17.10 -20.73
#